data_AF-A0A061P7A7-F1
#
_entry.id   AF-A0A061P7A7-F1
#
_cell.length_a   1.000
_cell.length_b   1.000
_cell.length_c   1.000
_cell.angle_alpha   90.00
_cell.angle_beta   90.00
_cell.angle_gamma   90.00
#
_symmetry.space_group_name_H-M   'P 1'
#
loop_
_entity.id
_entity.type
_entity.pdbx_description
1 polymer ?
#
loop_
_entity_poly.entity_id
_entity_poly.type
_entity_poly.pdbx_seq_one_letter_code
_entity_poly.pdbx_strand_id
1 'polypeptide(L)'
;MKKLARSGLLIVASLGILSACAYGSEDSSGDDGHSSGETVEESGEEAEEGSGGQSGGKVSIPIVADPTFNPWHPNAYAESNVVNRVLFSGLTKPGEDLVPAPSLAESWETSEDELEWTFQLREDVLWHDGETFDSEDVSYTFNEIVLNEELGANGASFFGDVDEVVADDEYTVTFKLSNPVAALPAYLGFNSEILPEHIFNGEDPWDLSSFNKDNAVGTGPFKMSTYTSGQSVVLERNEDYFGDTALLDEVEYKVLADSNTHVAQILSGELSIFSLEDTASIERIEQQDGLMCTLGKRHSFIGYPSIKNMKSTKTRSFAKPLHTRLTAKTSLIRSYKDMEPLQITGYHRHLRSITVMM
;
A
#
# COMPACT_ATOMS: atom_id res chain seq x y z
N MET A 1 -61.05 -35.32 -1.72
CA MET A 1 -61.46 -36.61 -1.13
C MET A 1 -60.19 -37.32 -0.68
N LYS A 2 -59.86 -37.34 0.64
CA LYS A 2 -60.09 -38.45 1.60
C LYS A 2 -59.26 -39.69 1.22
N LYS A 3 -58.32 -40.28 2.00
CA LYS A 3 -57.98 -40.39 3.45
C LYS A 3 -56.48 -40.83 3.55
N LEU A 4 -55.63 -40.44 4.49
CA LEU A 4 -55.56 -40.63 5.97
C LEU A 4 -55.38 -42.08 6.47
N ALA A 5 -54.20 -42.38 7.05
CA ALA A 5 -53.93 -43.03 8.37
C ALA A 5 -52.42 -43.35 8.48
N ARG A 6 -51.56 -42.71 9.29
CA ARG A 6 -51.37 -42.67 10.77
C ARG A 6 -50.89 -43.99 11.42
N SER A 7 -49.66 -43.96 11.94
CA SER A 7 -49.15 -44.40 13.27
C SER A 7 -47.60 -44.34 13.20
N GLY A 8 -46.81 -43.68 14.03
CA GLY A 8 -46.99 -43.15 15.38
C GLY A 8 -46.10 -43.91 16.36
N LEU A 9 -44.85 -43.49 16.59
CA LEU A 9 -44.18 -43.62 17.90
C LEU A 9 -42.97 -42.66 18.01
N LEU A 10 -43.04 -41.81 19.04
CA LEU A 10 -42.00 -40.93 19.58
C LEU A 10 -41.14 -41.72 20.58
N ILE A 11 -39.81 -41.62 20.50
CA ILE A 11 -38.91 -41.59 21.68
C ILE A 11 -37.82 -40.53 21.42
N VAL A 12 -37.60 -39.73 22.45
CA VAL A 12 -36.79 -38.51 22.56
C VAL A 12 -35.42 -38.82 23.18
N ALA A 13 -34.44 -37.94 22.90
CA ALA A 13 -33.17 -37.73 23.62
C ALA A 13 -32.09 -38.82 23.44
N SER A 14 -30.79 -38.55 23.34
CA SER A 14 -29.99 -37.36 23.64
C SER A 14 -28.55 -37.60 23.19
N LEU A 15 -27.84 -36.49 22.89
CA LEU A 15 -26.41 -36.20 23.06
C LEU A 15 -25.35 -37.28 22.82
N GLY A 16 -24.37 -36.92 21.98
CA GLY A 16 -23.03 -37.49 22.01
C GLY A 16 -22.12 -36.88 20.93
N ILE A 17 -21.61 -35.66 21.17
CA ILE A 17 -20.41 -35.15 20.49
C ILE A 17 -19.19 -35.63 21.27
N LEU A 18 -18.28 -36.30 20.58
CA LEU A 18 -16.85 -36.57 20.89
C LEU A 18 -16.34 -37.24 19.59
N SER A 19 -15.17 -36.96 19.03
CA SER A 19 -13.93 -36.47 19.59
C SER A 19 -13.04 -35.98 18.44
N ALA A 20 -12.26 -34.95 18.72
CA ALA A 20 -11.05 -34.61 17.99
C ALA A 20 -10.02 -35.75 18.08
N CYS A 21 -9.15 -35.83 17.07
CA CYS A 21 -7.86 -36.52 17.17
C CYS A 21 -6.76 -35.50 16.83
N ALA A 22 -6.14 -34.94 17.87
CA ALA A 22 -4.78 -34.42 17.80
C ALA A 22 -3.83 -35.53 18.27
N TYR A 23 -2.78 -35.75 17.48
CA TYR A 23 -1.75 -36.77 17.68
C TYR A 23 -0.68 -36.23 18.63
N GLY A 24 -0.48 -36.91 19.75
CA GLY A 24 0.62 -36.68 20.68
C GLY A 24 1.65 -37.81 20.63
N SER A 25 2.89 -37.49 20.98
CA SER A 25 3.90 -38.46 21.41
C SER A 25 4.74 -37.85 22.55
N GLU A 26 4.83 -38.64 23.63
CA GLU A 26 5.44 -38.46 24.95
C GLU A 26 6.99 -38.29 24.87
N ASP A 27 7.78 -37.91 25.90
CA ASP A 27 7.71 -38.34 27.30
C ASP A 27 8.68 -37.58 28.26
N SER A 28 8.28 -37.52 29.55
CA SER A 28 8.99 -37.41 30.85
C SER A 28 10.04 -36.29 31.09
N SER A 29 10.23 -35.62 32.24
CA SER A 29 9.92 -35.78 33.69
C SER A 29 10.40 -34.46 34.35
N GLY A 30 9.70 -33.73 35.23
CA GLY A 30 9.28 -34.04 36.60
C GLY A 30 9.72 -32.91 37.56
N ASP A 31 8.85 -32.58 38.52
CA ASP A 31 9.08 -31.87 39.81
C ASP A 31 8.66 -30.38 39.97
N ASP A 32 7.47 -30.24 40.59
CA ASP A 32 7.06 -29.44 41.75
C ASP A 32 7.17 -27.89 41.79
N GLY A 33 5.98 -27.26 41.86
CA GLY A 33 5.81 -25.85 42.27
C GLY A 33 4.34 -25.43 42.38
N HIS A 34 3.89 -25.22 43.62
CA HIS A 34 2.50 -25.06 44.09
C HIS A 34 1.76 -23.75 43.70
N SER A 35 0.46 -23.90 43.46
CA SER A 35 -0.66 -23.05 43.93
C SER A 35 -1.14 -21.79 43.16
N SER A 36 -2.46 -21.79 42.96
CA SER A 36 -3.45 -20.71 42.75
C SER A 36 -3.26 -19.84 41.50
N GLY A 37 -4.15 -19.83 40.51
CA GLY A 37 -5.60 -20.02 40.55
C GLY A 37 -6.29 -18.66 40.64
N GLU A 38 -6.41 -17.97 39.51
CA GLU A 38 -7.44 -16.95 39.29
C GLU A 38 -7.78 -16.90 37.80
N THR A 39 -8.97 -17.42 37.50
CA THR A 39 -9.70 -17.26 36.24
C THR A 39 -10.09 -15.81 36.06
N VAL A 40 -9.72 -15.21 34.92
CA VAL A 40 -10.35 -13.99 34.41
C VAL A 40 -11.26 -14.42 33.26
N GLU A 41 -12.57 -14.23 33.46
CA GLU A 41 -13.60 -14.43 32.45
C GLU A 41 -13.43 -13.41 31.33
N GLU A 42 -13.19 -13.90 30.12
CA GLU A 42 -13.13 -13.12 28.90
C GLU A 42 -14.58 -12.93 28.40
N SER A 43 -15.15 -11.76 28.68
CA SER A 43 -16.38 -11.28 28.05
C SER A 43 -15.97 -10.35 26.91
N GLY A 44 -15.82 -10.92 25.71
CA GLY A 44 -15.67 -10.17 24.48
C GLY A 44 -17.02 -10.05 23.80
N GLU A 45 -17.63 -8.87 23.91
CA GLU A 45 -18.78 -8.45 23.10
C GLU A 45 -18.53 -8.72 21.62
N GLU A 46 -19.49 -9.37 20.98
CA GLU A 46 -19.63 -9.40 19.54
C GLU A 46 -19.66 -7.96 19.02
N ALA A 47 -18.64 -7.57 18.26
CA ALA A 47 -18.65 -6.32 17.53
C ALA A 47 -19.77 -6.39 16.48
N GLU A 48 -20.83 -5.60 16.68
CA GLU A 48 -21.82 -5.35 15.63
C GLU A 48 -21.11 -4.78 14.40
N GLU A 49 -21.18 -5.51 13.28
CA GLU A 49 -20.97 -4.97 11.95
C GLU A 49 -22.03 -3.89 11.70
N GLY A 50 -21.64 -2.63 11.86
CA GLY A 50 -22.51 -1.49 11.64
C GLY A 50 -21.73 -0.23 11.33
N SER A 51 -21.42 -0.02 10.05
CA SER A 51 -21.46 1.30 9.40
C SER A 51 -21.00 1.19 7.95
N GLY A 52 -21.95 1.07 7.01
CA GLY A 52 -21.70 1.55 5.66
C GLY A 52 -21.32 3.02 5.77
N GLY A 53 -20.07 3.36 5.44
CA GLY A 53 -19.54 4.70 5.66
C GLY A 53 -20.41 5.76 4.99
N GLN A 54 -20.59 6.89 5.67
CA GLN A 54 -21.39 7.98 5.15
C GLN A 54 -20.70 8.57 3.91
N SER A 55 -21.37 8.55 2.76
CA SER A 55 -20.84 9.17 1.56
C SER A 55 -20.94 10.69 1.64
N GLY A 56 -19.91 11.35 1.12
CA GLY A 56 -19.78 12.79 1.04
C GLY A 56 -18.52 13.30 1.75
N GLY A 57 -18.23 14.58 1.53
CA GLY A 57 -17.23 15.32 2.29
C GLY A 57 -15.86 15.35 1.63
N LYS A 58 -14.96 16.09 2.29
CA LYS A 58 -13.63 16.43 1.80
C LYS A 58 -12.58 16.04 2.82
N VAL A 59 -11.47 15.47 2.35
CA VAL A 59 -10.26 15.25 3.16
C VAL A 59 -9.13 16.15 2.66
N SER A 60 -8.43 16.81 3.58
CA SER A 60 -7.23 17.60 3.26
C SER A 60 -5.97 16.94 3.85
N ILE A 61 -4.97 16.69 3.00
CA ILE A 61 -3.76 15.93 3.30
C ILE A 61 -2.53 16.78 2.96
N PRO A 62 -1.49 16.89 3.82
CA PRO A 62 -0.29 17.63 3.45
C PRO A 62 0.64 16.78 2.59
N ILE A 63 1.28 17.42 1.62
CA ILE A 63 2.46 16.94 0.89
C ILE A 63 3.59 17.95 1.03
N VAL A 64 4.85 17.51 1.03
CA VAL A 64 5.98 18.38 1.38
C VAL A 64 6.59 19.14 0.19
N ALA A 65 6.23 18.75 -1.03
CA ALA A 65 6.72 19.33 -2.27
C ALA A 65 5.65 19.22 -3.37
N ASP A 66 5.91 19.90 -4.48
CA ASP A 66 5.04 19.91 -5.66
C ASP A 66 5.17 18.58 -6.42
N PRO A 67 4.11 17.78 -6.59
CA PRO A 67 4.19 16.43 -7.14
C PRO A 67 4.32 16.44 -8.67
N THR A 68 4.76 15.33 -9.24
CA THR A 68 4.57 15.02 -10.67
C THR A 68 3.49 13.95 -10.81
N PHE A 69 2.63 14.09 -11.80
CA PHE A 69 1.47 13.20 -11.97
C PHE A 69 1.75 11.99 -12.86
N ASN A 70 3.02 11.57 -12.94
CA ASN A 70 3.42 10.36 -13.65
C ASN A 70 4.19 9.46 -12.67
N PRO A 71 3.69 8.26 -12.34
CA PRO A 71 4.28 7.35 -11.35
C PRO A 71 5.69 6.88 -11.74
N TRP A 72 5.97 6.77 -13.03
CA TRP A 72 7.24 6.29 -13.57
C TRP A 72 8.28 7.41 -13.74
N HIS A 73 7.88 8.68 -13.58
CA HIS A 73 8.77 9.81 -13.74
C HIS A 73 9.97 9.72 -12.76
N PRO A 74 11.23 9.96 -13.18
CA PRO A 74 12.41 9.82 -12.31
C PRO A 74 12.39 10.70 -11.05
N ASN A 75 11.61 11.78 -11.08
CA ASN A 75 11.37 12.69 -9.95
C ASN A 75 10.04 12.44 -9.22
N ALA A 76 9.36 11.31 -9.44
CA ALA A 76 8.17 10.92 -8.69
C ALA A 76 8.58 10.40 -7.30
N TYR A 77 8.77 11.32 -6.35
CA TYR A 77 9.11 10.97 -4.98
C TYR A 77 7.85 10.70 -4.13
N ALA A 78 8.02 10.66 -2.80
CA ALA A 78 6.98 10.24 -1.87
C ALA A 78 5.69 11.05 -2.01
N GLU A 79 5.77 12.36 -2.21
CA GLU A 79 4.61 13.24 -2.44
C GLU A 79 3.84 12.86 -3.71
N SER A 80 4.54 12.49 -4.78
CA SER A 80 3.93 12.08 -6.04
C SER A 80 3.22 10.74 -5.86
N ASN A 81 3.84 9.78 -5.17
CA ASN A 81 3.27 8.45 -4.95
C ASN A 81 1.94 8.51 -4.18
N VAL A 82 1.79 9.42 -3.21
CA VAL A 82 0.55 9.54 -2.45
C VAL A 82 -0.61 10.06 -3.31
N VAL A 83 -0.32 10.95 -4.26
CA VAL A 83 -1.31 11.49 -5.21
C VAL A 83 -1.60 10.48 -6.33
N ASN A 84 -0.55 9.92 -6.93
CA ASN A 84 -0.66 8.99 -8.07
C ASN A 84 -1.43 7.71 -7.69
N ARG A 85 -1.30 7.24 -6.46
CA ARG A 85 -1.99 6.04 -5.98
C ARG A 85 -3.52 6.13 -5.94
N VAL A 86 -4.09 7.34 -5.97
CA VAL A 86 -5.55 7.55 -6.07
C VAL A 86 -5.98 8.03 -7.45
N LEU A 87 -5.05 8.55 -8.27
CA LEU A 87 -5.28 8.93 -9.66
C LEU A 87 -5.21 7.73 -10.61
N PHE A 88 -4.33 6.78 -10.36
CA PHE A 88 -4.03 5.67 -11.25
C PHE A 88 -4.24 4.32 -10.58
N SER A 89 -4.41 3.28 -11.39
CA SER A 89 -4.52 1.89 -10.93
C SER A 89 -3.39 1.03 -11.52
N GLY A 90 -2.92 0.05 -10.76
CA GLY A 90 -2.04 -1.02 -11.25
C GLY A 90 -2.82 -2.25 -11.71
N LEU A 91 -2.13 -3.20 -12.36
CA LEU A 91 -2.72 -4.50 -12.73
C LEU A 91 -3.23 -5.25 -11.50
N THR A 92 -2.46 -5.21 -10.43
CA THR A 92 -2.84 -5.76 -9.13
C THR A 92 -2.90 -4.64 -8.09
N LYS A 93 -3.33 -4.98 -6.88
CA LYS A 93 -3.28 -4.10 -5.71
C LYS A 93 -2.94 -4.89 -4.45
N PRO A 94 -2.49 -4.23 -3.37
CA PRO A 94 -2.27 -4.92 -2.09
C PRO A 94 -3.61 -5.37 -1.52
N GLY A 95 -3.78 -6.68 -1.31
CA GLY A 95 -4.93 -7.29 -0.67
C GLY A 95 -4.74 -7.52 0.83
N GLU A 96 -5.53 -8.44 1.37
CA GLU A 96 -5.40 -8.91 2.76
C GLU A 96 -3.99 -9.46 3.01
N ASP A 97 -3.39 -9.11 4.14
CA ASP A 97 -2.02 -9.47 4.52
C ASP A 97 -0.94 -9.14 3.45
N LEU A 98 -1.20 -8.12 2.61
CA LEU A 98 -0.34 -7.70 1.50
C LEU A 98 -0.17 -8.74 0.38
N VAL A 99 -1.03 -9.78 0.37
CA VAL A 99 -1.11 -10.70 -0.77
C VAL A 99 -1.67 -9.95 -1.97
N PRO A 100 -1.10 -10.09 -3.18
CA PRO A 100 -1.61 -9.41 -4.37
C PRO A 100 -3.07 -9.78 -4.64
N ALA A 101 -3.90 -8.77 -4.93
CA ALA A 101 -5.30 -8.89 -5.25
C ALA A 101 -5.63 -8.26 -6.60
N PRO A 102 -6.75 -8.64 -7.24
CA PRO A 102 -7.22 -8.06 -8.50
C PRO A 102 -7.39 -6.54 -8.46
N SER A 103 -7.05 -5.89 -9.57
CA SER A 103 -7.25 -4.45 -9.83
C SER A 103 -7.64 -4.25 -11.29
N LEU A 104 -6.77 -3.72 -12.16
CA LEU A 104 -7.03 -3.66 -13.60
C LEU A 104 -7.02 -5.06 -14.25
N ALA A 105 -6.30 -6.01 -13.65
CA ALA A 105 -6.40 -7.43 -13.97
C ALA A 105 -7.35 -8.13 -12.99
N GLU A 106 -8.27 -8.93 -13.52
CA GLU A 106 -9.22 -9.74 -12.74
C GLU A 106 -8.59 -11.04 -12.23
N SER A 107 -7.66 -11.59 -13.01
CA SER A 107 -6.95 -12.82 -12.68
C SER A 107 -5.63 -12.90 -13.44
N TRP A 108 -4.77 -13.81 -13.01
CA TRP A 108 -3.52 -14.10 -13.68
C TRP A 108 -3.06 -15.53 -13.41
N GLU A 109 -2.25 -16.05 -14.31
CA GLU A 109 -1.60 -17.36 -14.19
C GLU A 109 -0.15 -17.28 -14.66
N THR A 110 0.65 -18.27 -14.27
CA THR A 110 2.03 -18.40 -14.72
C THR A 110 2.22 -19.73 -15.44
N SER A 111 3.10 -19.74 -16.44
CA SER A 111 3.45 -20.94 -17.21
C SER A 111 4.13 -22.01 -16.32
N GLU A 112 4.18 -23.25 -16.81
CA GLU A 112 4.83 -24.36 -16.07
C GLU A 112 6.32 -24.12 -15.80
N ASP A 113 7.00 -23.32 -16.63
CA ASP A 113 8.40 -22.93 -16.47
C ASP A 113 8.60 -21.61 -15.72
N GLU A 114 7.51 -20.96 -15.28
CA GLU A 114 7.49 -19.70 -14.53
C GLU A 114 8.11 -18.49 -15.26
N LEU A 115 8.26 -18.60 -16.58
CA LEU A 115 8.85 -17.56 -17.44
C LEU A 115 7.80 -16.69 -18.15
N GLU A 116 6.52 -17.04 -18.06
CA GLU A 116 5.42 -16.24 -18.59
C GLU A 116 4.37 -16.01 -17.49
N TRP A 117 3.86 -14.79 -17.42
CA TRP A 117 2.71 -14.43 -16.61
C TRP A 117 1.63 -13.81 -17.48
N THR A 118 0.48 -14.46 -17.59
CA THR A 118 -0.66 -13.98 -18.37
C THR A 118 -1.70 -13.39 -17.42
N PHE A 119 -2.13 -12.16 -17.70
CA PHE A 119 -3.12 -11.42 -16.93
C PHE A 119 -4.36 -11.18 -17.80
N GLN A 120 -5.53 -11.52 -17.24
CA GLN A 120 -6.83 -11.16 -17.84
C GLN A 120 -7.26 -9.80 -17.30
N LEU A 121 -7.41 -8.83 -18.21
CA LEU A 121 -7.78 -7.46 -17.91
C LEU A 121 -9.31 -7.31 -17.78
N ARG A 122 -9.72 -6.28 -17.06
CA ARG A 122 -11.12 -5.86 -16.99
C ARG A 122 -11.57 -5.20 -18.30
N GLU A 123 -12.79 -5.49 -18.72
CA GLU A 123 -13.40 -4.88 -19.91
C GLU A 123 -14.23 -3.63 -19.60
N ASP A 124 -14.47 -3.33 -18.32
CA ASP A 124 -15.37 -2.26 -17.84
C ASP A 124 -14.63 -0.99 -17.36
N VAL A 125 -13.36 -0.84 -17.73
CA VAL A 125 -12.51 0.25 -17.25
C VAL A 125 -12.47 1.38 -18.26
N LEU A 126 -12.73 2.59 -17.77
CA LEU A 126 -12.54 3.83 -18.50
C LEU A 126 -11.41 4.66 -17.89
N TRP A 127 -10.65 5.30 -18.75
CA TRP A 127 -9.80 6.42 -18.40
C TRP A 127 -10.67 7.61 -17.96
N HIS A 128 -10.10 8.54 -17.19
CA HIS A 128 -10.83 9.73 -16.71
C HIS A 128 -11.35 10.64 -17.82
N ASP A 129 -10.83 10.52 -19.04
CA ASP A 129 -11.29 11.23 -20.24
C ASP A 129 -12.37 10.47 -21.03
N GLY A 130 -12.72 9.26 -20.61
CA GLY A 130 -13.77 8.42 -21.18
C GLY A 130 -13.30 7.43 -22.24
N GLU A 131 -12.02 7.41 -22.59
CA GLU A 131 -11.45 6.36 -23.44
C GLU A 131 -11.43 5.01 -22.70
N THR A 132 -11.45 3.92 -23.45
CA THR A 132 -11.43 2.56 -22.87
C THR A 132 -10.00 2.17 -22.52
N PHE A 133 -9.82 1.51 -21.38
CA PHE A 133 -8.55 0.90 -21.01
C PHE A 133 -8.43 -0.50 -21.63
N ASP A 134 -7.26 -0.81 -22.20
CA ASP A 134 -7.01 -2.11 -22.83
C ASP A 134 -5.55 -2.62 -22.62
N SER A 135 -5.23 -3.73 -23.26
CA SER A 135 -3.90 -4.34 -23.22
C SER A 135 -2.77 -3.49 -23.80
N GLU A 136 -3.06 -2.59 -24.74
CA GLU A 136 -2.06 -1.76 -25.40
C GLU A 136 -1.54 -0.69 -24.43
N ASP A 137 -2.39 -0.16 -23.54
CA ASP A 137 -1.96 0.73 -22.44
C ASP A 137 -0.90 0.06 -21.54
N VAL A 138 -1.10 -1.24 -21.25
CA VAL A 138 -0.18 -2.03 -20.42
C VAL A 138 1.13 -2.27 -21.18
N SER A 139 1.02 -2.76 -22.41
CA SER A 139 2.16 -3.00 -23.30
C SER A 139 3.02 -1.74 -23.46
N TYR A 140 2.38 -0.61 -23.78
CA TYR A 140 3.02 0.69 -23.90
C TYR A 140 3.75 1.09 -22.61
N THR A 141 3.04 1.04 -21.47
CA THR A 141 3.61 1.44 -20.18
C THR A 141 4.90 0.66 -19.89
N PHE A 142 4.89 -0.67 -20.07
CA PHE A 142 6.06 -1.45 -19.73
C PHE A 142 7.15 -1.38 -20.81
N ASN A 143 6.83 -1.61 -22.08
CA ASN A 143 7.85 -1.71 -23.12
C ASN A 143 8.50 -0.36 -23.44
N GLU A 144 7.71 0.71 -23.57
CA GLU A 144 8.21 2.01 -24.03
C GLU A 144 8.75 2.87 -22.88
N ILE A 145 8.23 2.69 -21.66
CA ILE A 145 8.58 3.51 -20.50
C ILE A 145 9.42 2.73 -19.48
N VAL A 146 8.89 1.66 -18.90
CA VAL A 146 9.53 0.98 -17.75
C VAL A 146 10.80 0.24 -18.14
N LEU A 147 10.77 -0.52 -19.24
CA LEU A 147 11.87 -1.35 -19.71
C LEU A 147 12.88 -0.57 -20.56
N ASN A 148 12.54 0.66 -20.95
CA ASN A 148 13.44 1.53 -21.68
C ASN A 148 14.51 2.13 -20.76
N GLU A 149 15.71 1.53 -20.78
CA GLU A 149 16.84 1.95 -19.95
C GLU A 149 17.27 3.40 -20.15
N GLU A 150 17.04 3.99 -21.34
CA GLU A 150 17.42 5.39 -21.63
C GLU A 150 16.57 6.38 -20.83
N LEU A 151 15.32 6.02 -20.53
CA LEU A 151 14.40 6.87 -19.80
C LEU A 151 14.66 6.85 -18.29
N GLY A 152 15.23 5.76 -17.76
CA GLY A 152 15.56 5.65 -16.34
C GLY A 152 14.33 5.74 -15.42
N ALA A 153 13.23 5.12 -15.83
CA ALA A 153 11.95 5.16 -15.11
C ALA A 153 12.10 4.75 -13.64
N ASN A 154 11.39 5.46 -12.77
CA ASN A 154 11.38 5.21 -11.33
C ASN A 154 10.83 3.81 -11.05
N GLY A 155 11.54 2.98 -10.29
CA GLY A 155 11.11 1.62 -10.00
C GLY A 155 11.38 0.58 -11.09
N ALA A 156 11.92 0.96 -12.26
CA ALA A 156 12.22 0.04 -13.37
C ALA A 156 13.06 -1.19 -12.97
N SER A 157 13.92 -1.05 -11.95
CA SER A 157 14.73 -2.14 -11.43
C SER A 157 13.95 -3.33 -10.90
N PHE A 158 12.68 -3.17 -10.51
CA PHE A 158 11.82 -4.28 -10.10
C PHE A 158 11.42 -5.19 -11.27
N PHE A 159 11.56 -4.68 -12.51
CA PHE A 159 11.14 -5.34 -13.74
C PHE A 159 12.34 -5.73 -14.62
N GLY A 160 13.56 -5.72 -14.08
CA GLY A 160 14.79 -6.00 -14.86
C GLY A 160 14.91 -7.43 -15.41
N ASP A 161 14.07 -8.37 -14.92
CA ASP A 161 13.96 -9.72 -15.47
C ASP A 161 12.80 -9.86 -16.48
N VAL A 162 12.00 -8.81 -16.72
CA VAL A 162 10.96 -8.78 -17.75
C VAL A 162 11.60 -8.39 -19.09
N ASP A 163 11.50 -9.27 -20.08
CA ASP A 163 12.06 -9.05 -21.41
C ASP A 163 11.09 -8.29 -22.32
N GLU A 164 9.79 -8.58 -22.22
CA GLU A 164 8.75 -8.04 -23.09
C GLU A 164 7.38 -8.18 -22.41
N VAL A 165 6.48 -7.23 -22.68
CA VAL A 165 5.06 -7.31 -22.33
C VAL A 165 4.24 -7.35 -23.62
N VAL A 166 3.51 -8.44 -23.85
CA VAL A 166 2.75 -8.66 -25.09
C VAL A 166 1.28 -8.42 -24.85
N ALA A 167 0.67 -7.53 -25.63
CA ALA A 167 -0.78 -7.45 -25.80
C ALA A 167 -1.23 -8.61 -26.71
N ASP A 168 -1.68 -9.71 -26.12
CA ASP A 168 -2.09 -10.92 -26.87
C ASP A 168 -3.43 -10.72 -27.57
N ASP A 169 -4.34 -10.03 -26.88
CA ASP A 169 -5.61 -9.47 -27.37
C ASP A 169 -6.02 -8.28 -26.50
N GLU A 170 -7.14 -7.62 -26.86
CA GLU A 170 -7.64 -6.39 -26.22
C GLU A 170 -7.69 -6.45 -24.68
N TYR A 171 -7.89 -7.63 -24.07
CA TYR A 171 -7.99 -7.78 -22.62
C TYR A 171 -7.08 -8.88 -22.05
N THR A 172 -6.03 -9.24 -22.77
CA THR A 172 -5.06 -10.25 -22.35
C THR A 172 -3.65 -9.75 -22.56
N VAL A 173 -2.86 -9.74 -21.50
CA VAL A 173 -1.47 -9.32 -21.54
C VAL A 173 -0.55 -10.37 -20.94
N THR A 174 0.55 -10.69 -21.63
CA THR A 174 1.56 -11.64 -21.17
C THR A 174 2.90 -10.96 -20.93
N PHE A 175 3.40 -11.05 -19.70
CA PHE A 175 4.76 -10.67 -19.34
C PHE A 175 5.69 -11.86 -19.61
N LYS A 176 6.73 -11.65 -20.42
CA LYS A 176 7.79 -12.64 -20.68
C LYS A 176 9.01 -12.31 -19.86
N LEU A 177 9.57 -13.31 -19.20
CA LEU A 177 10.65 -13.15 -18.23
C LEU A 177 11.90 -13.94 -18.65
N SER A 178 13.07 -13.39 -18.36
CA SER A 178 14.35 -14.09 -18.52
C SER A 178 14.69 -15.00 -17.34
N ASN A 179 14.11 -14.75 -16.16
CA ASN A 179 14.22 -15.58 -14.96
C ASN A 179 12.88 -15.64 -14.20
N PRO A 180 12.57 -16.72 -13.48
CA PRO A 180 11.34 -16.78 -12.66
C PRO A 180 11.28 -15.69 -11.59
N VAL A 181 10.19 -14.92 -11.58
CA VAL A 181 9.91 -13.89 -10.56
C VAL A 181 8.54 -14.11 -9.93
N ALA A 182 8.49 -14.95 -8.89
CA ALA A 182 7.25 -15.25 -8.16
C ALA A 182 6.58 -14.02 -7.51
N ALA A 183 7.33 -12.94 -7.31
CA ALA A 183 6.85 -11.70 -6.71
C ALA A 183 6.29 -10.69 -7.73
N LEU A 184 6.24 -11.02 -9.04
CA LEU A 184 5.80 -10.11 -10.08
C LEU A 184 4.40 -9.52 -9.81
N PRO A 185 3.37 -10.31 -9.41
CA PRO A 185 2.07 -9.75 -9.06
C PRO A 185 2.13 -8.78 -7.88
N ALA A 186 3.09 -8.90 -6.96
CA ALA A 186 3.24 -7.93 -5.88
C ALA A 186 3.90 -6.62 -6.36
N TYR A 187 4.86 -6.69 -7.28
CA TYR A 187 5.49 -5.50 -7.85
C TYR A 187 4.47 -4.66 -8.63
N LEU A 188 3.63 -5.33 -9.44
CA LEU A 188 2.55 -4.71 -10.22
C LEU A 188 1.45 -4.02 -9.37
N GLY A 189 1.45 -4.21 -8.05
CA GLY A 189 0.49 -3.62 -7.13
C GLY A 189 1.05 -2.50 -6.26
N PHE A 190 2.30 -2.09 -6.48
CA PHE A 190 2.97 -1.09 -5.65
C PHE A 190 3.74 -0.07 -6.50
N ASN A 191 3.16 1.12 -6.69
CA ASN A 191 3.74 2.22 -7.50
C ASN A 191 4.12 1.76 -8.91
N SER A 192 3.28 0.92 -9.51
CA SER A 192 3.44 0.37 -10.85
C SER A 192 2.16 0.54 -11.65
N GLU A 193 1.61 1.75 -11.59
CA GLU A 193 0.33 2.08 -12.22
C GLU A 193 0.45 2.24 -13.74
N ILE A 194 -0.64 1.95 -14.45
CA ILE A 194 -0.67 1.99 -15.91
C ILE A 194 -0.86 3.42 -16.42
N LEU A 195 -0.20 3.74 -17.54
CA LEU A 195 -0.29 5.01 -18.23
C LEU A 195 -1.13 4.88 -19.52
N PRO A 196 -1.90 5.93 -19.90
CA PRO A 196 -2.74 5.93 -21.09
C PRO A 196 -1.91 6.10 -22.37
N GLU A 197 -1.75 5.06 -23.19
CA GLU A 197 -0.95 5.11 -24.42
C GLU A 197 -1.40 6.27 -25.31
N HIS A 198 -2.71 6.44 -25.46
CA HIS A 198 -3.34 7.41 -26.36
C HIS A 198 -2.97 8.87 -26.07
N ILE A 199 -2.44 9.17 -24.88
CA ILE A 199 -1.98 10.52 -24.52
C ILE A 199 -0.55 10.77 -24.97
N PHE A 200 0.32 9.76 -24.91
CA PHE A 200 1.75 9.98 -25.06
C PHE A 200 2.20 10.01 -26.52
N ASN A 201 1.57 9.30 -27.47
CA ASN A 201 1.73 9.46 -28.94
C ASN A 201 3.18 9.75 -29.48
N GLY A 202 4.22 9.18 -28.85
CA GLY A 202 5.63 9.42 -29.22
C GLY A 202 6.26 10.73 -28.72
N GLU A 203 5.59 11.45 -27.81
CA GLU A 203 6.17 12.52 -27.01
C GLU A 203 7.11 11.96 -25.93
N ASP A 204 8.02 12.79 -25.44
CA ASP A 204 8.86 12.43 -24.30
C ASP A 204 7.99 12.34 -23.03
N PRO A 205 7.89 11.16 -22.39
CA PRO A 205 7.00 10.96 -21.24
C PRO A 205 7.39 11.81 -20.03
N TRP A 206 8.62 12.33 -19.97
CA TRP A 206 9.11 13.16 -18.87
C TRP A 206 8.83 14.65 -19.08
N ASP A 207 8.81 15.10 -20.34
CA ASP A 207 8.60 16.52 -20.69
C ASP A 207 7.15 16.87 -21.05
N LEU A 208 6.22 15.89 -21.05
CA LEU A 208 4.79 16.10 -21.29
C LEU A 208 4.09 16.85 -20.14
N SER A 209 4.28 18.17 -20.08
CA SER A 209 3.74 19.02 -19.01
C SER A 209 2.20 19.00 -18.87
N SER A 210 1.46 18.81 -19.96
CA SER A 210 0.00 18.69 -19.94
C SER A 210 -0.49 17.51 -19.10
N PHE A 211 0.31 16.45 -19.03
CA PHE A 211 0.05 15.28 -18.20
C PHE A 211 0.76 15.39 -16.85
N ASN A 212 2.08 15.59 -16.85
CA ASN A 212 2.93 15.53 -15.66
C ASN A 212 2.67 16.68 -14.66
N LYS A 213 2.13 17.81 -15.13
CA LYS A 213 2.03 19.07 -14.39
C LYS A 213 0.73 19.85 -14.67
N ASP A 214 -0.32 19.20 -15.15
CA ASP A 214 -1.61 19.85 -15.34
C ASP A 214 -2.76 18.87 -15.11
N ASN A 215 -3.21 18.17 -16.16
CA ASN A 215 -4.35 17.27 -16.09
C ASN A 215 -3.92 15.84 -16.40
N ALA A 216 -3.51 15.11 -15.37
CA ALA A 216 -3.26 13.69 -15.47
C ALA A 216 -4.57 12.90 -15.63
N VAL A 217 -4.58 12.02 -16.62
CA VAL A 217 -5.68 11.10 -16.89
C VAL A 217 -5.27 9.73 -16.40
N GLY A 218 -6.03 9.19 -15.45
CA GLY A 218 -5.81 7.87 -14.89
C GLY A 218 -7.05 6.98 -14.96
N THR A 219 -7.00 5.85 -14.28
CA THR A 219 -8.13 4.91 -14.08
C THR A 219 -8.56 4.82 -12.61
N GLY A 220 -8.00 5.68 -11.75
CA GLY A 220 -8.19 5.62 -10.31
C GLY A 220 -9.55 6.11 -9.82
N PRO A 221 -9.82 5.92 -8.51
CA PRO A 221 -11.08 6.31 -7.86
C PRO A 221 -11.29 7.83 -7.75
N PHE A 222 -10.25 8.62 -7.96
CA PHE A 222 -10.32 10.07 -8.03
C PHE A 222 -9.67 10.57 -9.31
N LYS A 223 -10.16 11.70 -9.82
CA LYS A 223 -9.64 12.37 -11.02
C LYS A 223 -9.27 13.82 -10.73
N MET A 224 -8.39 14.38 -11.55
CA MET A 224 -7.95 15.76 -11.40
C MET A 224 -9.14 16.73 -11.51
N SER A 225 -9.31 17.58 -10.51
CA SER A 225 -10.30 18.68 -10.55
C SER A 225 -9.59 20.02 -10.75
N THR A 226 -8.63 20.33 -9.87
CA THR A 226 -7.83 21.56 -9.99
C THR A 226 -6.43 21.35 -9.44
N TYR A 227 -5.45 21.91 -10.14
CA TYR A 227 -4.06 21.92 -9.70
C TYR A 227 -3.51 23.34 -9.69
N THR A 228 -2.90 23.73 -8.57
CA THR A 228 -2.15 24.98 -8.46
C THR A 228 -0.74 24.66 -7.99
N SER A 229 0.22 24.77 -8.92
CA SER A 229 1.61 24.39 -8.67
C SER A 229 2.19 25.05 -7.42
N GLY A 230 2.79 24.22 -6.57
CA GLY A 230 3.39 24.62 -5.31
C GLY A 230 2.38 25.02 -4.22
N GLN A 231 1.07 24.85 -4.45
CA GLN A 231 0.01 25.19 -3.50
C GLN A 231 -0.88 24.00 -3.18
N SER A 232 -1.58 23.44 -4.16
CA SER A 232 -2.51 22.34 -3.93
C SER A 232 -2.82 21.51 -5.17
N VAL A 233 -3.22 20.26 -4.92
CA VAL A 233 -3.83 19.34 -5.89
C VAL A 233 -5.21 18.99 -5.34
N VAL A 234 -6.26 19.28 -6.08
CA VAL A 234 -7.64 18.96 -5.72
C VAL A 234 -8.13 17.88 -6.68
N LEU A 235 -8.52 16.75 -6.11
CA LEU A 235 -9.07 15.62 -6.83
C LEU A 235 -10.54 15.44 -6.46
N GLU A 236 -11.37 15.18 -7.45
CA GLU A 236 -12.78 14.86 -7.26
C GLU A 236 -13.03 13.38 -7.50
N ARG A 237 -14.09 12.86 -6.89
CA ARG A 237 -14.50 11.46 -7.04
C ARG A 237 -14.70 11.11 -8.52
N ASN A 238 -14.18 9.96 -8.93
CA ASN A 238 -14.53 9.34 -10.20
C ASN A 238 -15.81 8.50 -10.03
N GLU A 239 -16.95 9.02 -10.49
CA GLU A 239 -18.24 8.30 -10.44
C GLU A 239 -18.27 7.07 -11.37
N ASP A 240 -17.41 7.06 -12.39
CA ASP A 240 -17.29 5.97 -13.38
C ASP A 240 -16.15 4.99 -13.02
N TYR A 241 -15.68 5.00 -11.77
CA TYR A 241 -14.65 4.06 -11.31
C TYR A 241 -15.15 2.61 -11.35
N PHE A 242 -14.36 1.70 -11.93
CA PHE A 242 -14.71 0.29 -12.09
C PHE A 242 -14.82 -0.50 -10.76
N GLY A 243 -14.20 0.02 -9.70
CA GLY A 243 -14.26 -0.57 -8.36
C GLY A 243 -15.37 0.02 -7.49
N ASP A 244 -15.22 -0.14 -6.18
CA ASP A 244 -16.13 0.51 -5.24
C ASP A 244 -15.96 2.03 -5.31
N THR A 245 -17.08 2.72 -5.57
CA THR A 245 -17.13 4.18 -5.58
C THR A 245 -16.60 4.73 -4.25
N ALA A 246 -15.59 5.60 -4.33
CA ALA A 246 -14.99 6.20 -3.13
C ALA A 246 -16.06 6.93 -2.32
N LEU A 247 -16.01 6.87 -0.99
CA LEU A 247 -17.02 7.52 -0.14
C LEU A 247 -16.88 9.04 -0.08
N LEU A 248 -15.69 9.59 -0.32
CA LEU A 248 -15.40 11.03 -0.27
C LEU A 248 -15.72 11.70 -1.61
N ASP A 249 -16.21 12.94 -1.55
CA ASP A 249 -16.43 13.75 -2.77
C ASP A 249 -15.11 14.32 -3.30
N GLU A 250 -14.21 14.71 -2.39
CA GLU A 250 -12.99 15.44 -2.72
C GLU A 250 -11.81 15.04 -1.83
N VAL A 251 -10.62 14.98 -2.44
CA VAL A 251 -9.33 14.87 -1.77
C VAL A 251 -8.49 16.07 -2.16
N GLU A 252 -8.07 16.87 -1.18
CA GLU A 252 -7.13 17.97 -1.39
C GLU A 252 -5.77 17.63 -0.80
N TYR A 253 -4.74 17.65 -1.65
CA TYR A 253 -3.35 17.62 -1.22
C TYR A 253 -2.82 19.05 -1.14
N LYS A 254 -2.38 19.50 0.04
CA LYS A 254 -1.82 20.84 0.27
C LYS A 254 -0.29 20.78 0.34
N VAL A 255 0.39 21.59 -0.46
CA VAL A 255 1.86 21.65 -0.47
C VAL A 255 2.35 22.47 0.73
N LEU A 256 2.83 21.77 1.76
CA LEU A 256 3.28 22.32 3.04
C LEU A 256 4.63 21.70 3.41
N ALA A 257 5.72 22.44 3.22
CA ALA A 257 7.07 21.94 3.48
C ALA A 257 7.43 21.82 4.97
N ASP A 258 6.79 22.60 5.85
CA ASP A 258 7.12 22.66 7.28
C ASP A 258 6.14 21.83 8.11
N SER A 259 6.67 20.86 8.87
CA SER A 259 5.87 19.94 9.68
C SER A 259 5.17 20.62 10.87
N ASN A 260 5.70 21.73 11.40
CA ASN A 260 5.00 22.49 12.45
C ASN A 260 3.72 23.14 11.92
N THR A 261 3.73 23.53 10.65
CA THR A 261 2.56 24.04 9.94
C THR A 261 1.48 22.97 9.82
N HIS A 262 1.85 21.69 9.63
CA HIS A 262 0.88 20.59 9.65
C HIS A 262 0.18 20.48 11.01
N VAL A 263 0.94 20.54 12.11
CA VAL A 263 0.39 20.50 13.47
C VAL A 263 -0.52 21.71 13.76
N ALA A 264 -0.20 22.89 13.22
CA ALA A 264 -1.08 24.05 13.37
C ALA A 264 -2.39 23.86 12.59
N GLN A 265 -2.32 23.38 11.34
CA GLN A 265 -3.48 23.22 10.47
C GLN A 265 -4.39 22.05 10.84
N ILE A 266 -3.86 20.94 11.38
CA ILE A 266 -4.71 19.86 11.91
C ILE A 266 -5.51 20.34 13.13
N LEU A 267 -4.93 21.18 13.99
CA LEU A 267 -5.61 21.71 15.18
C LEU A 267 -6.65 22.78 14.84
N SER A 268 -6.49 23.50 13.72
CA SER A 268 -7.49 24.45 13.22
C SER A 268 -8.58 23.78 12.35
N GLY A 269 -8.42 22.50 12.00
CA GLY A 269 -9.33 21.77 11.10
C GLY A 269 -9.10 22.04 9.61
N GLU A 270 -7.99 22.69 9.24
CA GLU A 270 -7.59 22.94 7.84
C GLU A 270 -6.92 21.73 7.17
N LEU A 271 -6.39 20.81 7.98
CA LEU A 271 -5.98 19.47 7.55
C LEU A 271 -6.91 18.46 8.21
N SER A 272 -7.11 17.32 7.56
CA SER A 272 -7.94 16.22 8.05
C SER A 272 -7.11 15.04 8.53
N ILE A 273 -5.99 14.78 7.85
CA ILE A 273 -5.08 13.68 8.18
C ILE A 273 -3.65 14.04 7.84
N PHE A 274 -2.71 13.63 8.68
CA PHE A 274 -1.29 13.65 8.31
C PHE A 274 -0.47 12.65 9.12
N SER A 275 0.72 12.35 8.61
CA SER A 275 1.74 11.60 9.33
C SER A 275 2.54 12.55 10.23
N LEU A 276 2.45 12.35 11.53
CA LEU A 276 3.20 13.10 12.53
C LEU A 276 4.61 12.51 12.70
N GLU A 277 5.62 13.33 12.43
CA GLU A 277 7.03 12.98 12.65
C GLU A 277 7.55 13.42 14.02
N ASP A 278 7.06 14.55 14.54
CA ASP A 278 7.48 15.08 15.83
C ASP A 278 6.66 14.49 16.98
N THR A 279 7.29 13.66 17.79
CA THR A 279 6.66 13.06 18.96
C THR A 279 6.34 14.08 20.06
N ALA A 280 6.99 15.24 20.09
CA ALA A 280 6.72 16.25 21.12
C ALA A 280 5.33 16.90 20.97
N SER A 281 4.76 16.85 19.76
CA SER A 281 3.44 17.40 19.45
C SER A 281 2.27 16.46 19.79
N ILE A 282 2.53 15.19 20.12
CA ILE A 282 1.47 14.17 20.39
C ILE A 282 0.55 14.63 21.52
N GLU A 283 1.10 14.98 22.69
CA GLU A 283 0.30 15.33 23.87
C GLU A 283 -0.61 16.53 23.59
N ARG A 284 -0.15 17.48 22.76
CA ARG A 284 -0.95 18.64 22.35
C ARG A 284 -2.10 18.25 21.43
N ILE A 285 -1.88 17.30 20.52
CA ILE A 285 -2.89 16.83 19.57
C ILE A 285 -3.93 15.96 20.28
N GLU A 286 -3.50 15.06 21.17
CA GLU A 286 -4.39 14.18 21.94
C GLU A 286 -5.32 14.95 22.91
N GLN A 287 -4.95 16.17 23.30
CA GLN A 287 -5.78 17.05 24.12
C GLN A 287 -6.88 17.77 23.33
N GLN A 288 -6.84 17.75 22.00
CA GLN A 288 -7.83 18.41 21.17
C GLN A 288 -9.02 17.48 20.91
N ASP A 289 -10.21 17.94 21.27
CA ASP A 289 -11.45 17.22 20.99
C ASP A 289 -11.62 17.03 19.47
N GLY A 290 -11.95 15.81 19.06
CA GLY A 290 -12.16 15.47 17.65
C GLY A 290 -10.90 15.11 16.87
N LEU A 291 -9.73 14.96 17.51
CA LEU A 291 -8.55 14.40 16.86
C LEU A 291 -8.19 13.04 17.46
N MET A 292 -7.81 12.10 16.59
CA MET A 292 -7.35 10.77 16.95
C MET A 292 -5.91 10.55 16.47
N CYS A 293 -5.05 10.06 17.36
CA CYS A 293 -3.68 9.63 17.04
C CYS A 293 -3.62 8.09 16.97
N THR A 294 -3.15 7.54 15.85
CA THR A 294 -2.93 6.09 15.68
C THR A 294 -1.46 5.78 15.46
N LEU A 295 -0.99 4.66 16.04
CA LEU A 295 0.41 4.23 15.93
C LEU A 295 0.61 3.29 14.75
N GLY A 296 1.40 3.71 13.78
CA GLY A 296 1.87 2.91 12.65
C GLY A 296 3.30 2.38 12.85
N LYS A 297 3.56 1.17 12.33
CA LYS A 297 4.92 0.63 12.22
C LYS A 297 5.59 1.23 10.99
N ARG A 298 6.67 2.00 11.18
CA ARG A 298 7.58 2.42 10.10
C ARG A 298 9.00 1.95 10.41
N HIS A 299 9.74 1.64 9.35
CA HIS A 299 11.17 1.37 9.43
C HIS A 299 11.92 2.54 8.79
N SER A 300 12.79 3.19 9.57
CA SER A 300 13.68 4.24 9.06
C SER A 300 15.11 3.73 9.07
N PHE A 301 15.83 3.99 7.97
CA PHE A 301 17.20 3.55 7.78
C PHE A 301 18.10 4.74 7.44
N ILE A 302 19.34 4.71 7.89
CA ILE A 302 20.39 5.60 7.40
C ILE A 302 21.17 4.82 6.34
N GLY A 303 20.93 5.14 5.07
CA GLY A 303 21.68 4.58 3.95
C GLY A 303 23.08 5.19 3.85
N TYR A 304 24.10 4.35 3.68
CA TYR A 304 25.47 4.81 3.39
C TYR A 304 25.80 4.52 1.93
N PRO A 305 26.14 5.53 1.10
CA PRO A 305 26.48 5.28 -0.28
C PRO A 305 27.73 4.40 -0.38
N SER A 306 27.60 3.24 -1.05
CA SER A 306 28.73 2.35 -1.34
C SER A 306 29.42 2.83 -2.62
N ILE A 307 30.59 3.46 -2.48
CA ILE A 307 31.39 3.92 -3.61
C ILE A 307 32.05 2.69 -4.27
N LYS A 308 31.58 2.32 -5.47
CA LYS A 308 32.06 1.16 -6.27
C LYS A 308 33.58 1.13 -6.54
N ASN A 309 34.30 2.24 -6.34
CA ASN A 309 35.75 2.36 -6.57
C ASN A 309 36.63 2.42 -5.31
N MET A 310 36.09 2.15 -4.11
CA MET A 310 36.95 1.94 -2.93
C MET A 310 37.41 0.49 -2.87
N LYS A 311 38.72 0.27 -3.01
CA LYS A 311 39.36 -1.03 -2.73
C LYS A 311 38.86 -1.56 -1.37
N SER A 312 38.11 -2.65 -1.47
CA SER A 312 37.56 -3.48 -0.39
C SER A 312 38.48 -3.55 0.82
N THR A 313 38.13 -2.80 1.88
CA THR A 313 38.50 -3.00 3.31
C THR A 313 38.11 -1.79 4.17
N LYS A 314 37.98 -0.58 3.60
CA LYS A 314 37.73 0.64 4.39
C LYS A 314 36.26 0.93 4.73
N THR A 315 35.28 0.46 3.96
CA THR A 315 33.86 0.78 4.19
C THR A 315 33.31 0.16 5.49
N ARG A 316 33.68 -1.09 5.81
CA ARG A 316 33.32 -1.74 7.09
C ARG A 316 33.96 -1.04 8.31
N SER A 317 35.14 -0.45 8.15
CA SER A 317 35.88 0.22 9.24
C SER A 317 35.28 1.57 9.64
N PHE A 318 34.51 2.24 8.76
CA PHE A 318 33.86 3.51 9.07
C PHE A 318 32.42 3.32 9.57
N ALA A 319 31.69 2.34 9.04
CA ALA A 319 30.32 2.07 9.46
C ALA A 319 30.23 1.59 10.91
N LYS A 320 31.14 0.69 11.33
CA LYS A 320 31.10 0.08 12.68
C LYS A 320 31.31 1.10 13.82
N PRO A 321 32.30 2.01 13.77
CA PRO A 321 32.48 3.03 14.81
C PRO A 321 31.37 4.10 14.81
N LEU A 322 30.80 4.45 13.65
CA LEU A 322 29.67 5.39 13.59
C LEU A 322 28.39 4.78 14.19
N HIS A 323 28.12 3.51 13.88
CA HIS A 323 27.03 2.74 14.47
C HIS A 323 27.13 2.75 16.00
N THR A 324 28.30 2.44 16.55
CA THR A 324 28.54 2.47 18.00
C THR A 324 28.41 3.87 18.61
N ARG A 325 28.81 4.93 17.88
CA ARG A 325 28.70 6.32 18.37
C ARG A 325 27.28 6.87 18.33
N LEU A 326 26.45 6.47 17.35
CA LEU A 326 25.03 6.84 17.28
C LEU A 326 24.22 6.17 18.40
N THR A 327 24.51 4.91 18.72
CA THR A 327 23.90 4.22 19.88
C THR A 327 24.20 4.94 21.20
N ALA A 328 25.40 5.51 21.37
CA ALA A 328 25.82 6.17 22.60
C ALA A 328 25.23 7.59 22.81
N LYS A 329 24.66 8.23 21.78
CA LYS A 329 24.16 9.62 21.84
C LYS A 329 22.64 9.77 21.84
N THR A 330 21.88 8.70 21.67
CA THR A 330 20.41 8.77 21.60
C THR A 330 19.78 8.44 22.95
N SER A 331 19.85 9.36 23.90
CA SER A 331 19.07 9.31 25.14
C SER A 331 17.64 9.78 24.87
N LEU A 332 16.79 8.88 24.40
CA LEU A 332 15.32 9.02 24.41
C LEU A 332 14.70 7.63 24.22
N ILE A 333 14.92 6.78 25.22
CA ILE A 333 14.10 5.60 25.48
C ILE A 333 13.29 5.95 26.72
N ARG A 334 12.04 6.39 26.53
CA ARG A 334 11.05 6.37 27.60
C ARG A 334 9.75 5.80 27.03
N SER A 335 9.41 4.61 27.53
CA SER A 335 8.26 3.74 27.18
C SER A 335 8.33 3.15 25.77
N TYR A 336 8.43 1.85 25.51
CA TYR A 336 7.68 0.70 26.02
C TYR A 336 8.57 -0.56 25.92
N LYS A 337 8.46 -1.49 26.87
CA LYS A 337 9.54 -2.42 27.24
C LYS A 337 9.36 -3.88 26.80
N ASP A 338 8.46 -4.18 25.89
CA ASP A 338 8.17 -5.57 25.51
C ASP A 338 8.32 -5.76 23.99
N MET A 339 9.40 -6.42 23.57
CA MET A 339 9.53 -7.32 22.39
C MET A 339 11.01 -7.71 22.17
N GLU A 340 11.27 -9.00 21.90
CA GLU A 340 12.61 -9.57 21.68
C GLU A 340 13.24 -9.16 20.32
N PRO A 341 14.57 -8.99 20.23
CA PRO A 341 15.24 -8.61 18.99
C PRO A 341 15.57 -9.80 18.08
N LEU A 342 15.04 -9.79 16.85
CA LEU A 342 15.50 -10.63 15.73
C LEU A 342 16.84 -10.08 15.18
N GLN A 343 17.83 -10.96 15.02
CA GLN A 343 19.15 -10.59 14.48
C GLN A 343 19.13 -10.44 12.95
N ILE A 344 19.28 -9.22 12.45
CA ILE A 344 19.62 -8.93 11.04
C ILE A 344 20.65 -7.79 11.01
N THR A 345 21.67 -7.90 10.14
CA THR A 345 22.83 -7.00 10.08
C THR A 345 22.49 -5.64 9.44
N GLY A 346 22.05 -4.67 10.25
CA GLY A 346 21.83 -3.26 9.89
C GLY A 346 21.48 -2.40 11.12
N TYR A 347 21.68 -1.07 11.09
CA TYR A 347 21.13 -0.21 12.15
C TYR A 347 19.65 0.02 11.86
N HIS A 348 18.79 -0.68 12.59
CA HIS A 348 17.36 -0.45 12.57
C HIS A 348 17.04 0.58 13.66
N ARG A 349 16.47 1.72 13.27
CA ARG A 349 15.70 2.53 14.21
C ARG A 349 14.23 2.24 13.91
N HIS A 350 13.56 1.51 14.81
CA HIS A 350 12.11 1.45 14.80
C HIS A 350 11.59 2.81 15.27
N LEU A 351 11.37 3.72 14.32
CA LEU A 351 10.60 4.92 14.59
C LEU A 351 9.15 4.58 14.32
N ARG A 352 8.33 4.64 15.37
CA ARG A 352 6.88 4.55 15.23
C ARG A 352 6.43 5.83 14.52
N SER A 353 5.70 5.69 13.43
CA SER A 353 5.05 6.82 12.75
C SER A 353 3.67 6.94 13.34
N ILE A 354 3.26 8.13 13.75
CA ILE A 354 1.89 8.34 14.24
C ILE A 354 1.10 8.97 13.11
N THR A 355 -0.08 8.43 12.82
CA THR A 355 -1.02 9.05 11.89
C THR A 355 -2.08 9.76 12.71
N VAL A 356 -2.33 11.02 12.44
CA VAL A 356 -3.36 11.82 13.12
C VAL A 356 -4.52 12.01 12.16
N MET A 357 -5.75 11.79 12.62
CA MET A 357 -7.00 11.91 11.86
C MET A 357 -8.02 12.75 12.65
N MET A 358 -8.87 13.49 11.93
CA MET A 358 -10.02 14.22 12.48
C MET A 358 -11.32 13.43 12.39
#